data_AF-A0A9W9A530-F1
#
_entry.id   AF-A0A9W9A530-F1
#
_cell.length_a   1.000
_cell.length_b   1.000
_cell.length_c   1.000
_cell.angle_alpha   90.00
_cell.angle_beta   90.00
_cell.angle_gamma   90.00
#
_symmetry.space_group_name_H-M   'P 1'
#
loop_
_entity.id
_entity.type
_entity.pdbx_description
1 polymer ?
#
loop_
_entity_poly.entity_id
_entity_poly.type
_entity_poly.pdbx_seq_one_letter_code
_entity_poly.pdbx_strand_id
1 'polypeptide(L)'
;MIHLPLLTDIDFLQNKILHSEPRSHVSQLLGLYGHASHTLLPFPPLKIYTDGSCCNVGQPHARSGSGVFFGNPTHPLNTAARVTGKQTNNRGELVAVLIALQKAHSKRRVEIFSDSEYAIRSIVYRAPKEAQANWTCTNGDILHTISLWLASREAPVIFHHVHGHSNNAHNDAADNLAKLGSS
;
A
#
# COMPACT_ATOMS: atom_id res chain seq x y z
N MET A 1 -1.00 -19.28 33.50
CA MET A 1 -2.00 -18.19 33.44
C MET A 1 -1.22 -16.93 33.06
N ILE A 2 -1.24 -16.55 31.79
CA ILE A 2 -0.42 -15.43 31.28
C ILE A 2 -1.35 -14.23 31.11
N HIS A 3 -1.11 -13.19 31.91
CA HIS A 3 -1.90 -11.96 31.93
C HIS A 3 -1.58 -11.13 30.68
N LEU A 4 -2.62 -10.77 29.92
CA LEU A 4 -2.53 -9.78 28.84
C LEU A 4 -2.34 -8.37 29.43
N PRO A 5 -1.56 -7.48 28.78
CA PRO A 5 -1.37 -6.10 29.23
C PRO A 5 -2.65 -5.25 29.07
N LEU A 6 -2.82 -4.31 29.99
CA LEU A 6 -4.00 -3.44 30.17
C LEU A 6 -4.08 -2.32 29.10
N LEU A 7 -5.31 -1.84 28.85
CA LEU A 7 -5.74 -0.84 27.85
C LEU A 7 -4.97 0.51 27.78
N THR A 8 -3.99 0.77 28.63
CA THR A 8 -3.41 2.10 28.86
C THR A 8 -2.42 2.60 27.80
N ASP A 9 -1.80 1.72 27.01
CA ASP A 9 -0.79 2.12 26.00
C ASP A 9 -1.41 2.64 24.69
N ILE A 10 -2.62 2.16 24.35
CA ILE A 10 -3.40 2.65 23.20
C ILE A 10 -3.98 4.03 23.51
N ASP A 11 -4.48 4.22 24.73
CA ASP A 11 -4.98 5.52 25.19
C ASP A 11 -3.88 6.57 25.22
N PHE A 12 -2.64 6.19 25.60
CA PHE A 12 -1.48 7.08 25.57
C PHE A 12 -1.09 7.52 24.14
N LEU A 13 -1.15 6.61 23.16
CA LEU A 13 -0.93 6.93 21.75
C LEU A 13 -2.02 7.83 21.17
N GLN A 14 -3.29 7.59 21.51
CA GLN A 14 -4.39 8.47 21.12
C GLN A 14 -4.27 9.87 21.71
N ASN A 15 -3.92 9.98 23.00
CA ASN A 15 -3.76 11.26 23.70
C ASN A 15 -2.59 12.08 23.10
N LYS A 16 -1.48 11.41 22.77
CA LYS A 16 -0.33 12.05 22.10
C LYS A 16 -0.65 12.57 20.69
N ILE A 17 -1.55 11.90 19.96
CA ILE A 17 -2.04 12.32 18.63
C ILE A 17 -2.98 13.53 18.74
N LEU A 18 -3.83 13.58 19.78
CA LEU A 18 -4.79 14.66 20.00
C LEU A 18 -4.14 15.99 20.41
N HIS A 19 -2.97 15.96 21.03
CA HIS A 19 -2.32 17.15 21.61
C HIS A 19 -1.01 17.60 20.94
N SER A 20 -0.56 16.96 19.86
CA SER A 20 0.54 17.49 19.07
C SER A 20 0.01 18.55 18.10
N GLU A 21 0.28 19.84 18.37
CA GLU A 21 0.00 20.97 17.47
C GLU A 21 0.50 20.70 16.05
N PRO A 22 -0.38 20.52 15.05
CA PRO A 22 0.06 20.20 13.71
C PRO A 22 -0.36 21.30 12.73
N ARG A 23 0.58 21.73 11.88
CA ARG A 23 0.20 21.97 10.49
C ARG A 23 -0.31 20.61 9.98
N SER A 24 -1.63 20.43 9.99
CA SER A 24 -2.29 19.11 10.04
C SER A 24 -1.64 18.09 9.11
N HIS A 25 -1.43 16.85 9.57
CA HIS A 25 -0.94 15.76 8.72
C HIS A 25 -1.78 15.63 7.44
N VAL A 26 -3.08 15.93 7.55
CA VAL A 26 -4.01 16.10 6.43
C VAL A 26 -3.53 17.17 5.44
N SER A 27 -3.11 18.36 5.87
CA SER A 27 -2.56 19.41 5.00
C SER A 27 -1.29 18.96 4.26
N GLN A 28 -0.43 18.18 4.91
CA GLN A 28 0.76 17.61 4.24
C GLN A 28 0.39 16.60 3.16
N LEU A 29 -0.61 15.74 3.44
CA LEU A 29 -1.12 14.79 2.47
C LEU A 29 -1.84 15.49 1.31
N LEU A 30 -2.65 16.51 1.58
CA LEU A 30 -3.28 17.33 0.55
C LEU A 30 -2.25 18.09 -0.29
N GLY A 31 -1.16 18.56 0.32
CA GLY A 31 -0.06 19.19 -0.40
C GLY A 31 0.70 18.23 -1.32
N LEU A 32 0.84 16.95 -0.91
CA LEU A 32 1.55 15.94 -1.70
C LEU A 32 0.66 15.28 -2.76
N TYR A 33 -0.56 14.88 -2.40
CA TYR A 33 -1.47 14.09 -3.23
C TYR A 33 -2.61 14.90 -3.84
N GLY A 34 -2.76 16.19 -3.49
CA GLY A 34 -3.88 17.00 -3.96
C GLY A 34 -5.22 16.59 -3.34
N HIS A 35 -6.30 17.06 -3.98
CA HIS A 35 -7.68 16.79 -3.58
C HIS A 35 -8.33 15.84 -4.58
N ALA A 36 -8.94 14.76 -4.10
CA ALA A 36 -9.81 13.94 -4.93
C ALA A 36 -11.23 14.52 -4.93
N SER A 37 -11.90 14.49 -6.09
CA SER A 37 -13.30 14.85 -6.14
C SER A 37 -14.15 13.77 -5.47
N HIS A 38 -15.01 14.17 -4.54
CA HIS A 38 -16.03 13.29 -3.97
C HIS A 38 -17.23 13.09 -4.90
N THR A 39 -17.19 13.58 -6.15
CA THR A 39 -18.24 13.30 -7.14
C THR A 39 -18.35 11.77 -7.30
N LEU A 40 -19.36 11.21 -6.65
CA LEU A 40 -19.65 9.79 -6.67
C LEU A 40 -20.13 9.44 -8.07
N LEU A 41 -19.22 9.00 -8.93
CA LEU A 41 -19.62 8.25 -10.12
C LEU A 41 -20.43 7.04 -9.65
N PRO A 42 -21.46 6.61 -10.41
CA PRO A 42 -22.42 5.57 -9.99
C PRO A 42 -21.81 4.15 -9.92
N PHE A 43 -20.49 4.03 -9.94
CA PHE A 43 -19.80 2.74 -9.90
C PHE A 43 -19.41 2.39 -8.47
N PRO A 44 -19.61 1.12 -8.04
CA PRO A 44 -19.12 0.67 -6.76
C PRO A 44 -17.58 0.78 -6.70
N PRO A 45 -17.01 1.05 -5.50
CA PRO A 45 -15.56 1.09 -5.31
C PRO A 45 -14.88 -0.16 -5.86
N LEU A 46 -13.75 0.03 -6.52
CA LEU A 46 -12.93 -1.08 -6.98
C LEU A 46 -12.07 -1.59 -5.83
N LYS A 47 -12.36 -2.79 -5.34
CA LYS A 47 -11.56 -3.46 -4.30
C LYS A 47 -10.38 -4.17 -4.96
N ILE A 48 -9.18 -3.86 -4.49
CA ILE A 48 -7.93 -4.43 -5.00
C ILE A 48 -7.13 -4.93 -3.81
N TYR A 49 -6.65 -6.16 -3.88
CA TYR A 49 -5.79 -6.77 -2.88
C TYR A 49 -4.38 -6.83 -3.43
N THR A 50 -3.40 -6.43 -2.63
CA THR A 50 -2.01 -6.32 -3.04
C THR A 50 -1.10 -7.01 -2.04
N ASP A 51 -0.12 -7.75 -2.54
CA ASP A 51 0.89 -8.44 -1.73
C ASP A 51 2.26 -8.41 -2.40
N GLY A 52 3.31 -8.53 -1.60
CA GLY A 52 4.69 -8.65 -2.04
C GLY A 52 5.32 -9.93 -1.49
N SER A 53 6.06 -10.63 -2.35
CA SER A 53 6.80 -11.82 -1.94
C SER A 53 8.28 -11.67 -2.27
N CYS A 54 9.15 -12.23 -1.44
CA CYS A 54 10.56 -12.37 -1.76
C CYS A 54 11.11 -13.73 -1.30
N CYS A 55 11.66 -14.52 -2.23
CA CYS A 55 12.37 -15.74 -1.91
C CYS A 55 13.88 -15.49 -1.79
N ASN A 56 14.56 -16.32 -1.01
CA ASN A 56 16.02 -16.27 -0.80
C ASN A 56 16.52 -14.89 -0.32
N VAL A 57 15.77 -14.27 0.60
CA VAL A 57 16.06 -12.93 1.12
C VAL A 57 17.51 -12.83 1.62
N GLY A 58 18.23 -11.81 1.16
CA GLY A 58 19.62 -11.57 1.55
C GLY A 58 20.67 -12.44 0.83
N GLN A 59 20.25 -13.28 -0.11
CA GLN A 59 21.14 -14.13 -0.90
C GLN A 59 21.31 -13.58 -2.33
N PRO A 60 22.39 -13.93 -3.06
CA PRO A 60 22.63 -13.46 -4.43
C PRO A 60 21.50 -13.76 -5.43
N HIS A 61 20.72 -14.80 -5.16
CA HIS A 61 19.60 -15.27 -5.97
C HIS A 61 18.25 -14.94 -5.33
N ALA A 62 18.20 -13.85 -4.55
CA ALA A 62 16.96 -13.27 -4.07
C ALA A 62 16.06 -12.90 -5.26
N ARG A 63 14.77 -13.21 -5.16
CA ARG A 63 13.78 -12.87 -6.19
C ARG A 63 12.54 -12.34 -5.53
N SER A 64 12.09 -11.17 -5.97
CA SER A 64 10.89 -10.56 -5.44
C SER A 64 9.80 -10.47 -6.49
N GLY A 65 8.57 -10.71 -6.06
CA GLY A 65 7.37 -10.62 -6.86
C GLY A 65 6.33 -9.72 -6.21
N SER A 66 5.38 -9.29 -7.03
CA SER A 66 4.25 -8.46 -6.64
C SER A 66 2.96 -9.08 -7.17
N GLY A 67 1.96 -9.17 -6.31
CA GLY A 67 0.64 -9.72 -6.62
C GLY A 67 -0.44 -8.65 -6.53
N VAL A 68 -1.30 -8.58 -7.54
CA VAL A 68 -2.46 -7.67 -7.57
C VAL A 68 -3.70 -8.46 -7.96
N PHE A 69 -4.69 -8.48 -7.07
CA PHE A 69 -5.93 -9.24 -7.21
C PHE A 69 -7.16 -8.33 -7.15
N PHE A 70 -7.99 -8.35 -8.18
CA PHE A 70 -9.16 -7.47 -8.34
C PHE A 70 -10.47 -8.12 -7.83
N GLY A 71 -10.39 -8.92 -6.77
CA GLY A 71 -11.56 -9.52 -6.11
C GLY A 71 -12.18 -10.72 -6.85
N ASN A 72 -11.72 -11.05 -8.05
CA ASN A 72 -12.19 -12.18 -8.85
C ASN A 72 -11.00 -12.88 -9.53
N PRO A 73 -10.82 -14.21 -9.41
CA PRO A 73 -9.73 -14.98 -10.07
C PRO A 73 -9.61 -14.78 -11.57
N THR A 74 -10.71 -14.59 -12.29
CA THR A 74 -10.72 -14.41 -13.75
C THR A 74 -10.67 -12.94 -14.17
N HIS A 75 -10.46 -12.01 -13.23
CA HIS A 75 -10.41 -10.60 -13.56
C HIS A 75 -9.18 -10.33 -14.46
N PRO A 76 -9.35 -9.71 -15.64
CA PRO A 76 -8.27 -9.56 -16.63
C PRO A 76 -7.12 -8.67 -16.16
N LEU A 77 -7.32 -7.89 -15.10
CA LEU A 77 -6.29 -7.03 -14.51
C LEU A 77 -5.49 -7.71 -13.40
N ASN A 78 -5.83 -8.93 -12.98
CA ASN A 78 -5.02 -9.69 -12.03
C ASN A 78 -3.58 -9.81 -12.55
N THR A 79 -2.60 -9.59 -11.67
CA THR A 79 -1.22 -9.45 -12.08
C THR A 79 -0.29 -10.15 -11.11
N ALA A 80 0.58 -11.00 -11.65
CA ALA A 80 1.79 -11.48 -11.01
C ALA A 80 2.98 -10.82 -11.74
N ALA A 81 3.78 -10.02 -11.05
CA ALA A 81 4.87 -9.26 -11.67
C ALA A 81 6.19 -9.52 -10.97
N ARG A 82 7.26 -9.63 -11.76
CA ARG A 82 8.62 -9.65 -11.23
C ARG A 82 9.05 -8.24 -10.83
N VAL A 83 9.59 -8.11 -9.62
CA VAL A 83 10.10 -6.83 -9.11
C VAL A 83 11.48 -6.58 -9.69
N THR A 84 11.67 -5.40 -10.29
CA THR A 84 12.98 -4.92 -10.76
C THR A 84 13.72 -4.19 -9.63
N GLY A 85 15.05 -4.11 -9.70
CA GLY A 85 15.87 -3.44 -8.68
C GLY A 85 16.12 -4.31 -7.45
N LYS A 86 16.13 -3.71 -6.24
CA LYS A 86 16.47 -4.42 -5.00
C LYS A 86 15.45 -5.51 -4.68
N GLN A 87 15.89 -6.75 -4.52
CA GLN A 87 15.00 -7.89 -4.28
C GLN A 87 14.67 -7.99 -2.77
N THR A 88 13.60 -7.32 -2.33
CA THR A 88 13.07 -7.40 -0.96
C THR A 88 11.54 -7.50 -0.95
N ASN A 89 10.98 -8.06 0.13
CA ASN A 89 9.54 -8.14 0.32
C ASN A 89 8.89 -6.74 0.23
N ASN A 90 9.40 -5.81 1.04
CA ASN A 90 8.97 -4.41 1.08
C ASN A 90 8.93 -3.71 -0.29
N ARG A 91 9.87 -4.02 -1.19
CA ARG A 91 9.84 -3.48 -2.55
C ARG A 91 8.70 -4.10 -3.35
N GLY A 92 8.50 -5.41 -3.24
CA GLY A 92 7.37 -6.12 -3.84
C GLY A 92 6.02 -5.57 -3.42
N GLU A 93 5.85 -5.26 -2.13
CA GLU A 93 4.61 -4.65 -1.59
C GLU A 93 4.30 -3.30 -2.26
N LEU A 94 5.31 -2.43 -2.34
CA LEU A 94 5.14 -1.10 -2.96
C LEU A 94 4.91 -1.21 -4.48
N VAL A 95 5.58 -2.14 -5.15
CA VAL A 95 5.36 -2.39 -6.59
C VAL A 95 3.94 -2.92 -6.83
N ALA A 96 3.38 -3.75 -5.95
CA ALA A 96 2.01 -4.22 -6.06
C ALA A 96 1.00 -3.06 -5.97
N VAL A 97 1.20 -2.13 -5.02
CA VAL A 97 0.38 -0.91 -4.93
C VAL A 97 0.53 -0.04 -6.19
N LEU A 98 1.75 0.14 -6.70
CA LEU A 98 1.99 0.90 -7.92
C LEU A 98 1.24 0.30 -9.12
N ILE A 99 1.32 -1.01 -9.33
CA ILE A 99 0.62 -1.71 -10.41
C ILE A 99 -0.90 -1.57 -10.26
N ALA A 100 -1.43 -1.69 -9.03
CA ALA A 100 -2.85 -1.49 -8.75
C ALA A 100 -3.32 -0.08 -9.17
N LEU A 101 -2.54 0.95 -8.83
CA LEU A 101 -2.84 2.35 -9.19
C LEU A 101 -2.79 2.58 -10.71
N GLN A 102 -1.81 1.99 -11.41
CA GLN A 102 -1.66 2.09 -12.86
C GLN A 102 -2.81 1.44 -13.63
N LYS A 103 -3.33 0.32 -13.12
CA LYS A 103 -4.41 -0.44 -13.76
C LYS A 103 -5.81 0.09 -13.43
N ALA A 104 -5.97 0.72 -12.27
CA ALA A 104 -7.27 1.24 -11.86
C ALA A 104 -7.58 2.59 -12.54
N HIS A 105 -8.72 2.64 -13.23
CA HIS A 105 -9.20 3.87 -13.88
C HIS A 105 -9.18 5.08 -12.92
N SER A 106 -8.61 6.21 -13.36
CA SER A 106 -8.34 7.39 -12.52
C SER A 106 -9.60 7.98 -11.87
N LYS A 107 -10.75 7.87 -12.55
CA LYS A 107 -12.05 8.38 -12.09
C LYS A 107 -12.82 7.41 -11.18
N ARG A 108 -12.36 6.18 -10.99
CA ARG A 108 -13.04 5.20 -10.14
C ARG A 108 -12.43 5.20 -8.75
N ARG A 109 -13.25 5.27 -7.71
CA ARG A 109 -12.78 5.09 -6.32
C ARG A 109 -12.15 3.70 -6.16
N VAL A 110 -11.01 3.65 -5.50
CA VAL A 110 -10.27 2.40 -5.25
C VAL A 110 -10.13 2.17 -3.75
N GLU A 111 -10.30 0.93 -3.32
CA GLU A 111 -9.99 0.45 -1.98
C GLU A 111 -8.87 -0.59 -2.10
N ILE A 112 -7.68 -0.25 -1.63
CA ILE A 112 -6.50 -1.13 -1.65
C ILE A 112 -6.39 -1.81 -0.29
N PHE A 113 -6.42 -3.14 -0.30
CA PHE A 113 -6.25 -4.00 0.86
C PHE A 113 -4.85 -4.62 0.81
N SER A 114 -4.09 -4.48 1.89
CA SER A 114 -2.76 -5.07 2.02
C SER A 114 -2.51 -5.42 3.49
N ASP A 115 -1.81 -6.52 3.75
CA ASP A 115 -1.31 -6.86 5.08
C ASP A 115 0.03 -6.20 5.42
N SER A 116 0.66 -5.55 4.44
CA SER A 116 1.88 -4.79 4.61
C SER A 116 1.65 -3.45 5.29
N GLU A 117 1.79 -3.45 6.61
CA GLU A 117 1.86 -2.22 7.40
C GLU A 117 3.01 -1.31 6.90
N TYR A 118 4.12 -1.91 6.45
CA TYR A 118 5.22 -1.17 5.84
C TYR A 118 4.77 -0.35 4.63
N ALA A 119 4.05 -0.95 3.67
CA ALA A 119 3.64 -0.26 2.45
C ALA A 119 2.65 0.87 2.77
N ILE A 120 1.61 0.56 3.55
CA ILE A 120 0.60 1.54 3.95
C ILE A 120 1.25 2.71 4.71
N ARG A 121 2.11 2.43 5.70
CA ARG A 121 2.78 3.51 6.45
C ARG A 121 3.76 4.30 5.60
N SER A 122 4.44 3.66 4.65
CA SER A 122 5.38 4.36 3.78
C SER A 122 4.66 5.37 2.88
N ILE A 123 3.47 5.03 2.39
CA ILE A 123 2.65 5.91 1.55
C ILE A 123 1.94 6.97 2.40
N VAL A 124 1.29 6.59 3.49
CA VAL A 124 0.42 7.52 4.25
C VAL A 124 1.22 8.41 5.20
N TYR A 125 2.25 7.89 5.87
CA TYR A 125 2.96 8.66 6.90
C TYR A 125 4.33 9.16 6.47
N ARG A 126 5.09 8.35 5.72
CA ARG A 126 6.48 8.68 5.40
C ARG A 126 6.61 9.54 4.16
N ALA A 127 5.85 9.25 3.09
CA ALA A 127 5.97 9.94 1.81
C ALA A 127 5.98 11.48 1.89
N PRO A 128 5.16 12.16 2.74
CA PRO A 128 5.24 13.62 2.87
C PRO A 128 6.59 14.14 3.36
N LYS A 129 7.24 13.42 4.28
CA LYS A 129 8.58 13.75 4.75
C LYS A 129 9.64 13.41 3.70
N GLU A 130 9.51 12.26 3.05
CA GLU A 130 10.46 11.81 2.03
C GLU A 130 10.43 12.70 0.78
N ALA A 131 9.28 13.29 0.45
CA ALA A 131 9.13 14.27 -0.63
C ALA A 131 9.96 15.53 -0.37
N GLN A 132 10.02 16.00 0.88
CA GLN A 132 10.87 17.13 1.28
C GLN A 132 12.37 16.78 1.25
N ALA A 133 12.69 15.48 1.36
CA ALA A 133 14.04 14.95 1.33
C ALA A 133 14.45 14.39 -0.05
N ASN A 134 13.77 14.81 -1.13
CA ASN A 134 14.04 14.42 -2.51
C ASN A 134 14.06 12.89 -2.75
N TRP A 135 13.27 12.14 -1.98
CA TRP A 135 13.08 10.68 -2.17
C TRP A 135 14.37 9.87 -2.07
N THR A 136 15.35 10.31 -1.28
CA THR A 136 16.66 9.65 -1.12
C THR A 136 16.62 8.40 -0.21
N CYS A 137 15.45 8.03 0.30
CA CYS A 137 15.27 6.88 1.18
C CYS A 137 15.20 5.53 0.42
N THR A 138 15.23 4.43 1.18
CA THR A 138 15.02 3.09 0.62
C THR A 138 13.64 3.01 -0.04
N ASN A 139 13.60 2.53 -1.29
CA ASN A 139 12.41 2.48 -2.15
C ASN A 139 11.81 3.86 -2.48
N GLY A 140 12.59 4.95 -2.32
CA GLY A 140 12.16 6.30 -2.66
C GLY A 140 11.77 6.46 -4.13
N ASP A 141 12.40 5.70 -5.03
CA ASP A 141 12.05 5.62 -6.45
C ASP A 141 10.59 5.20 -6.67
N ILE A 142 10.15 4.15 -5.95
CA ILE A 142 8.77 3.66 -6.05
C ILE A 142 7.81 4.58 -5.30
N LEU A 143 8.17 5.05 -4.10
CA LEU A 143 7.32 5.95 -3.31
C LEU A 143 7.05 7.26 -4.06
N HIS A 144 8.07 7.82 -4.71
CA HIS A 144 7.90 8.99 -5.58
C HIS A 144 6.91 8.67 -6.71
N THR A 145 7.10 7.55 -7.40
CA THR A 145 6.21 7.16 -8.50
C THR A 145 4.76 6.93 -8.01
N ILE A 146 4.56 6.26 -6.87
CA ILE A 146 3.24 6.10 -6.24
C ILE A 146 2.63 7.47 -5.93
N SER A 147 3.41 8.42 -5.41
CA SER A 147 2.91 9.75 -5.08
C SER A 147 2.38 10.50 -6.30
N LEU A 148 3.07 10.39 -7.44
CA LEU A 148 2.63 10.97 -8.72
C LEU A 148 1.35 10.31 -9.24
N TRP A 149 1.23 8.98 -9.09
CA TRP A 149 0.01 8.27 -9.45
C TRP A 149 -1.16 8.62 -8.54
N LEU A 150 -0.95 8.81 -7.25
CA LEU A 150 -2.00 9.26 -6.33
C LEU A 150 -2.43 10.69 -6.66
N ALA A 151 -1.48 11.59 -6.90
CA ALA A 151 -1.73 13.01 -7.21
C ALA A 151 -2.45 13.24 -8.54
N SER A 152 -2.29 12.34 -9.50
CA SER A 152 -2.94 12.45 -10.82
C SER A 152 -4.36 11.87 -10.88
N ARG A 153 -4.86 11.27 -9.79
CA ARG A 153 -6.19 10.66 -9.76
C ARG A 153 -7.30 11.67 -9.50
N GLU A 154 -8.42 11.47 -10.17
CA GLU A 154 -9.63 12.26 -9.96
C GLU A 154 -10.46 11.72 -8.78
N ALA A 155 -10.45 10.40 -8.58
CA ALA A 155 -11.20 9.72 -7.53
C ALA A 155 -10.30 9.16 -6.42
N PRO A 156 -10.79 9.11 -5.17
CA PRO A 156 -9.97 8.79 -4.01
C PRO A 156 -9.50 7.34 -3.99
N VAL A 157 -8.37 7.13 -3.33
CA VAL A 157 -7.82 5.83 -2.96
C VAL A 157 -7.87 5.71 -1.45
N ILE A 158 -8.41 4.60 -0.96
CA ILE A 158 -8.47 4.29 0.48
C ILE A 158 -7.63 3.04 0.71
N PHE A 159 -6.74 3.10 1.70
CA PHE A 159 -5.93 1.97 2.11
C PHE A 159 -6.56 1.28 3.33
N HIS A 160 -6.64 -0.04 3.27
CA HIS A 160 -7.11 -0.89 4.35
C HIS A 160 -6.00 -1.87 4.72
N HIS A 161 -5.61 -1.85 6.00
CA HIS A 161 -4.74 -2.88 6.53
C HIS A 161 -5.58 -4.13 6.84
N VAL A 162 -5.14 -5.28 6.33
CA VAL A 162 -5.72 -6.58 6.66
C VAL A 162 -4.70 -7.42 7.43
N HIS A 163 -5.17 -8.36 8.23
CA HIS A 163 -4.24 -9.23 8.95
C HIS A 163 -3.69 -10.29 7.99
N GLY A 164 -2.37 -10.43 7.91
CA GLY A 164 -1.75 -11.54 7.18
C GLY A 164 -2.15 -12.87 7.81
N HIS A 165 -2.29 -13.91 6.97
CA HIS A 165 -2.61 -15.29 7.38
C HIS A 165 -3.92 -15.43 8.17
N SER A 166 -4.89 -14.53 7.95
CA SER A 166 -6.18 -14.48 8.65
C SER A 166 -7.32 -15.25 7.96
N ASN A 167 -6.99 -16.24 7.10
CA ASN A 167 -7.95 -16.93 6.21
C ASN A 167 -8.75 -15.97 5.31
N ASN A 168 -8.10 -14.90 4.83
CA ASN A 168 -8.70 -14.00 3.87
C ASN A 168 -8.36 -14.47 2.45
N ALA A 169 -9.29 -15.19 1.83
CA ALA A 169 -9.09 -15.78 0.49
C ALA A 169 -8.66 -14.77 -0.60
N HIS A 170 -9.04 -13.48 -0.47
CA HIS A 170 -8.61 -12.47 -1.43
C HIS A 170 -7.17 -11.99 -1.18
N ASN A 171 -6.75 -11.93 0.09
CA ASN A 171 -5.34 -11.66 0.43
C ASN A 171 -4.47 -12.84 0.01
N ASP A 172 -4.94 -14.07 0.28
CA ASP A 172 -4.25 -15.30 -0.13
C ASP A 172 -4.12 -15.38 -1.66
N ALA A 173 -5.12 -14.90 -2.41
CA ALA A 173 -5.03 -14.80 -3.87
C ALA A 173 -3.97 -13.79 -4.33
N ALA A 174 -3.83 -12.65 -3.64
CA ALA A 174 -2.76 -11.69 -3.92
C ALA A 174 -1.39 -12.26 -3.58
N ASP A 175 -1.22 -12.93 -2.44
CA ASP A 175 0.02 -13.60 -2.04
C ASP A 175 0.44 -14.69 -3.01
N ASN A 176 -0.50 -15.50 -3.50
CA ASN A 176 -0.22 -16.48 -4.54
C ASN A 176 0.28 -15.83 -5.84
N LEU A 177 -0.31 -14.70 -6.26
CA LEU A 177 0.18 -13.94 -7.41
C LEU A 177 1.58 -13.35 -7.16
N ALA A 178 1.85 -12.89 -5.94
CA ALA A 178 3.17 -12.36 -5.58
C ALA A 178 4.24 -13.45 -5.62
N LYS A 179 3.94 -14.64 -5.09
CA LYS A 179 4.80 -15.83 -5.17
C LYS A 179 5.07 -16.24 -6.61
N LEU A 180 4.04 -16.26 -7.47
CA LEU A 180 4.22 -16.48 -8.91
C LEU A 180 5.15 -15.44 -9.54
N GLY A 181 5.01 -14.16 -9.19
CA GLY A 181 5.91 -13.10 -9.67
C GLY A 181 7.36 -13.24 -9.19
N SER A 182 7.59 -13.94 -8.08
CA SER A 182 8.92 -14.20 -7.51
C SER A 182 9.57 -15.52 -7.98
N SER A 183 8.84 -16.29 -8.79
CA SER A 183 9.26 -17.63 -9.23
C SER A 183 10.43 -17.65 -10.22
#